data_AF-A0A1G6DP30-F1
#
_entry.id   AF-A0A1G6DP30-F1
#
_cell.length_a   1.000
_cell.length_b   1.000
_cell.length_c   1.000
_cell.angle_alpha   90.00
_cell.angle_beta   90.00
_cell.angle_gamma   90.00
#
_symmetry.space_group_name_H-M   'P 1'
#
loop_
_entity.id
_entity.type
_entity.pdbx_description
1 polymer ?
#
loop_
_entity_poly.entity_id
_entity_poly.type
_entity_poly.pdbx_seq_one_letter_code
_entity_poly.pdbx_strand_id
1 'polypeptide(L)'
;MPEDEKRRQAISMLTDKQSKLGRLPKRSDFTPEEVCFIKQKLGPFPRALEAAGLKPVTKPSAALLSKQKRKRAALRRKQNKSSAVGNGIPKNTDQEEE
;
A
#
# COMPACT_ATOMS: atom_id res chain seq x y z
N MET A 1 5.45 23.12 -5.68
CA MET A 1 5.66 22.51 -4.36
C MET A 1 6.06 21.04 -4.52
N PRO A 2 7.28 20.68 -4.12
CA PRO A 2 7.74 19.28 -4.07
C PRO A 2 6.82 18.43 -3.19
N GLU A 3 6.64 17.15 -3.52
CA GLU A 3 5.78 16.25 -2.75
C GLU A 3 6.24 16.07 -1.29
N ASP A 4 7.55 16.20 -1.04
CA ASP A 4 8.12 16.13 0.31
C ASP A 4 7.67 17.28 1.21
N GLU A 5 7.47 18.46 0.65
CA GLU A 5 7.03 19.64 1.40
C GLU A 5 5.58 19.48 1.87
N LYS A 6 4.69 19.01 0.98
CA LYS A 6 3.29 18.71 1.31
C LYS A 6 3.20 17.63 2.39
N ARG A 7 4.10 16.64 2.35
CA ARG A 7 4.18 15.60 3.36
C ARG A 7 4.57 16.17 4.73
N ARG A 8 5.58 17.06 4.79
CA ARG A 8 5.96 17.76 6.03
C ARG A 8 4.84 18.64 6.55
N GLN A 9 4.13 19.33 5.65
CA GLN A 9 2.96 20.13 6.02
C GLN A 9 1.87 19.27 6.67
N ALA A 10 1.54 18.12 6.09
CA ALA A 10 0.57 17.18 6.68
C ALA A 10 1.01 16.68 8.07
N ILE A 11 2.31 16.48 8.28
CA ILE A 11 2.86 16.12 9.60
C ILE A 11 2.69 17.29 10.58
N SER A 12 3.05 18.52 10.18
CA SER A 12 2.90 19.72 11.01
C SER A 12 1.45 19.90 11.47
N MET A 13 0.49 19.74 10.57
CA MET A 13 -0.93 19.86 10.91
C MET A 13 -1.35 18.90 12.03
N LEU A 14 -0.81 17.68 12.05
CA LEU A 14 -1.08 16.70 13.10
C LEU A 14 -0.40 17.06 14.42
N THR A 15 0.87 17.45 14.40
CA THR A 15 1.65 17.80 15.61
C THR A 15 1.16 19.09 16.25
N ASP A 16 0.81 20.09 15.45
CA ASP A 16 0.28 21.37 15.91
C ASP A 16 -1.07 21.17 16.57
N LYS A 17 -1.93 20.34 15.97
CA LYS A 17 -3.24 20.02 16.55
C LYS A 17 -3.12 19.24 17.85
N GLN A 18 -2.20 18.29 17.93
CA GLN A 18 -1.92 17.55 19.16
C GLN A 18 -1.47 18.51 20.28
N SER A 19 -0.52 19.39 19.97
CA SER A 19 0.02 20.37 20.92
C SER A 19 -1.08 21.30 21.45
N LYS A 20 -1.99 21.73 20.58
CA LYS A 20 -3.15 22.58 20.97
C LYS A 20 -4.18 21.84 21.82
N LEU A 21 -4.40 20.55 21.57
CA LEU A 21 -5.42 19.76 22.28
C LEU A 21 -4.90 19.09 23.57
N GLY A 22 -3.58 18.94 23.72
CA GLY A 22 -2.97 18.17 24.80
C GLY A 22 -3.27 16.66 24.76
N ARG A 23 -3.88 16.18 23.67
CA ARG A 23 -4.25 14.77 23.45
C ARG A 23 -4.01 14.36 22.00
N LEU A 24 -4.03 13.06 21.74
CA LEU A 24 -3.94 12.53 20.38
C LEU A 24 -5.13 13.07 19.54
N PRO A 25 -4.87 13.72 18.39
CA PRO A 25 -5.92 14.30 17.58
C PRO A 25 -6.69 13.18 16.86
N LYS A 26 -8.01 13.33 16.86
CA LYS A 26 -8.98 12.44 16.20
C LYS A 26 -9.32 13.02 14.83
N ARG A 27 -9.86 12.18 13.94
CA ARG A 27 -10.35 12.63 12.61
C ARG A 27 -11.39 13.75 12.69
N SER A 28 -12.23 13.73 13.72
CA SER A 28 -13.26 14.75 13.96
C SER A 28 -12.71 16.10 14.41
N ASP A 29 -11.43 16.18 14.78
CA ASP A 29 -10.80 17.43 15.21
C ASP A 29 -10.34 18.29 14.00
N PHE A 30 -10.52 17.78 12.78
CA PHE A 30 -10.10 18.41 11.50
C PHE A 30 -11.29 18.59 10.56
N THR A 31 -11.19 19.53 9.63
CA THR A 31 -12.19 19.67 8.56
C THR A 31 -12.08 18.54 7.54
N PRO A 32 -13.15 18.28 6.75
CA PRO A 32 -13.11 17.26 5.70
C PRO A 32 -11.96 17.44 4.70
N GLU A 33 -11.63 18.69 4.37
CA GLU A 33 -10.56 19.08 3.43
C GLU A 33 -9.19 18.74 4.03
N GLU A 34 -8.96 19.09 5.29
CA GLU A 34 -7.73 18.77 6.02
C GLU A 34 -7.54 17.25 6.14
N VAL A 35 -8.61 16.52 6.49
CA VAL A 35 -8.58 15.05 6.56
C VAL A 35 -8.26 14.46 5.19
N CYS A 36 -8.83 15.00 4.13
CA CYS A 36 -8.56 14.56 2.76
C CYS A 36 -7.09 14.78 2.40
N PHE A 37 -6.56 15.98 2.66
CA PHE A 37 -5.17 16.32 2.41
C PHE A 37 -4.20 15.41 3.18
N ILE A 38 -4.40 15.27 4.49
CA ILE A 38 -3.58 14.37 5.34
C ILE A 38 -3.61 12.95 4.80
N LYS A 39 -4.80 12.45 4.40
CA LYS A 39 -4.92 11.10 3.84
C LYS A 39 -4.21 10.92 2.51
N GLN A 40 -4.28 11.91 1.63
CA GLN A 40 -3.61 11.87 0.34
C GLN A 40 -2.09 11.81 0.48
N LYS A 41 -1.53 12.47 1.50
CA LYS A 41 -0.08 12.58 1.69
C LYS A 41 0.53 11.53 2.62
N LEU A 42 -0.19 11.13 3.66
CA LEU A 42 0.31 10.21 4.69
C LEU A 42 -0.39 8.85 4.68
N GLY A 43 -1.40 8.66 3.83
CA GLY A 43 -2.19 7.45 3.74
C GLY A 43 -3.31 7.39 4.79
N PRO A 44 -3.80 6.19 5.16
CA PRO A 44 -4.87 6.04 6.13
C PRO A 44 -4.55 6.77 7.44
N PHE A 45 -5.55 7.46 8.03
CA PHE A 45 -5.33 8.34 9.19
C PHE A 45 -4.54 7.71 10.36
N PRO A 46 -4.76 6.43 10.75
CA PRO A 46 -3.91 5.80 11.77
C PRO A 46 -2.42 5.75 11.38
N ARG A 47 -2.12 5.53 10.10
CA ARG A 47 -0.76 5.54 9.57
C ARG A 47 -0.19 6.95 9.45
N ALA A 48 -1.04 7.95 9.24
CA ALA A 48 -0.66 9.35 9.32
C ALA A 48 -0.20 9.73 10.74
N LEU A 49 -0.91 9.28 11.78
CA LEU A 49 -0.49 9.48 13.17
C LEU A 49 0.84 8.80 13.48
N GLU A 50 1.07 7.60 12.94
CA GLU A 50 2.37 6.93 13.06
C GLU A 50 3.48 7.67 12.31
N ALA A 51 3.20 8.18 11.10
CA ALA A 51 4.15 8.95 10.31
C ALA A 51 4.52 10.29 10.98
N ALA A 52 3.59 10.88 11.73
CA ALA A 52 3.82 12.07 12.54
C ALA A 52 4.47 11.76 13.92
N GLY A 53 4.81 10.50 14.21
CA GLY A 53 5.41 10.09 15.48
C GLY A 53 4.46 10.15 16.69
N LEU A 54 3.16 10.39 16.45
CA LEU A 54 2.16 10.52 17.51
C LEU A 54 1.67 9.18 18.05
N LYS A 55 1.88 8.10 17.29
CA LYS A 55 1.47 6.75 17.65
C LYS A 55 2.58 5.75 17.29
N PRO A 56 2.85 4.72 18.11
CA PRO A 56 3.79 3.67 17.73
C PRO A 56 3.31 2.93 16.49
N VAL A 57 4.28 2.56 15.64
CA VAL A 57 4.02 1.80 14.41
C VAL A 57 3.45 0.43 14.77
N THR A 58 2.20 0.19 14.38
CA THR A 58 1.55 -1.09 14.59
C THR A 58 2.08 -2.14 13.60
N LYS A 59 2.48 -3.31 14.11
CA LYS A 59 2.88 -4.47 13.29
C LYS A 59 1.64 -5.12 12.66
N PRO A 60 1.73 -5.63 11.42
CA PRO A 60 0.61 -6.37 10.82
C PRO A 60 0.30 -7.62 11.64
N SER A 61 -1.00 -7.95 11.76
CA SER A 61 -1.40 -9.14 12.51
C SER A 61 -0.93 -10.42 11.82
N ALA A 62 -0.66 -11.46 12.61
CA ALA A 62 -0.25 -12.77 12.10
C ALA A 62 -1.25 -13.35 11.08
N ALA A 63 -2.55 -13.07 11.26
CA ALA A 63 -3.61 -13.46 10.33
C ALA A 63 -3.45 -12.80 8.95
N LEU A 64 -3.14 -11.50 8.91
CA LEU A 64 -2.91 -10.78 7.66
C LEU A 64 -1.67 -11.30 6.93
N LEU A 65 -0.57 -11.52 7.66
CA LEU A 65 0.65 -12.10 7.10
C LEU A 65 0.40 -13.50 6.52
N SER A 66 -0.34 -14.35 7.25
CA SER A 66 -0.72 -15.69 6.79
C SER A 66 -1.60 -15.64 5.54
N LYS A 67 -2.56 -14.72 5.47
CA LYS A 67 -3.38 -14.49 4.28
C LYS A 67 -2.53 -14.05 3.08
N GLN A 68 -1.57 -13.15 3.29
CA GLN A 68 -0.66 -12.70 2.23
C GLN A 68 0.23 -13.85 1.72
N LYS A 69 0.79 -14.67 2.61
CA LYS A 69 1.56 -15.87 2.24
C LYS A 69 0.74 -16.83 1.40
N ARG A 70 -0.50 -17.13 1.81
CA ARG A 70 -1.42 -17.98 1.04
C ARG A 70 -1.73 -17.40 -0.34
N LYS A 71 -2.04 -16.10 -0.42
CA LYS A 71 -2.30 -15.41 -1.70
C LYS A 71 -1.10 -15.50 -2.64
N ARG A 72 0.12 -15.26 -2.14
CA ARG A 72 1.36 -15.38 -2.92
C ARG A 72 1.59 -16.80 -3.42
N ALA A 73 1.34 -17.81 -2.58
CA ALA A 73 1.45 -19.21 -2.98
C ALA A 73 0.43 -19.58 -4.08
N ALA A 74 -0.81 -19.11 -3.96
CA ALA A 74 -1.85 -19.32 -4.97
C ALA A 74 -1.50 -18.67 -6.32
N LEU A 75 -1.00 -17.43 -6.30
CA LEU A 75 -0.54 -16.74 -7.51
C LEU A 75 0.61 -17.49 -8.21
N ARG A 76 1.58 -18.00 -7.45
CA ARG A 76 2.68 -18.84 -7.99
C ARG A 76 2.16 -20.13 -8.62
N ARG A 77 1.21 -20.82 -7.97
CA ARG A 77 0.58 -22.03 -8.53
C ARG A 77 -0.13 -21.74 -9.85
N LYS A 78 -0.86 -20.62 -9.92
CA LYS A 78 -1.54 -20.19 -11.16
C LYS A 78 -0.54 -19.91 -12.27
N GLN A 79 0.55 -19.19 -11.98
CA GLN A 79 1.60 -18.87 -12.95
C GLN A 79 2.29 -20.13 -13.51
N ASN A 80 2.65 -21.07 -12.62
CA ASN A 80 3.27 -22.34 -13.03
C ASN A 80 2.32 -23.24 -13.83
N LYS A 81 1.01 -23.19 -13.54
CA LYS A 81 -0.02 -23.91 -14.31
C LYS A 81 -0.15 -23.34 -15.72
N SER A 82 -0.10 -22.01 -15.88
CA SER A 82 -0.16 -21.36 -17.20
C SER A 82 1.09 -21.59 -18.05
N SER A 83 2.28 -21.64 -17.45
CA SER A 83 3.53 -21.92 -18.18
C SER A 83 3.63 -23.38 -18.65
N ALA A 84 2.90 -24.30 -18.01
CA ALA A 84 2.86 -25.72 -18.42
C ALA A 84 1.88 -26.00 -19.58
N VAL A 85 1.04 -25.04 -19.98
CA VAL A 85 0.00 -25.24 -21.01
C VAL A 85 0.35 -24.54 -22.35
N GLY A 86 1.43 -23.76 -22.41
CA GLY A 86 1.89 -23.10 -23.63
C GLY A 86 3.24 -23.61 -24.10
N ASN A 87 3.24 -24.63 -24.96
CA ASN A 87 4.25 -24.87 -26.00
C ASN A 87 3.76 -26.01 -26.92
N GLY A 88 2.80 -25.70 -27.78
CA GLY A 88 2.58 -26.44 -29.01
C GLY A 88 3.68 -26.03 -29.99
N ILE A 89 4.56 -26.96 -30.32
CA ILE A 89 5.68 -26.79 -31.26
C ILE A 89 5.12 -26.37 -32.63
N PRO A 90 5.60 -25.28 -33.28
CA PRO A 90 5.23 -25.00 -34.66
C PRO A 90 5.80 -26.10 -35.57
N LYS A 91 4.92 -26.76 -36.32
CA LYS A 91 5.30 -27.72 -37.37
C LYS A 91 6.01 -26.95 -38.49
N ASN A 92 7.32 -27.10 -38.63
CA ASN A 92 8.03 -26.66 -39.82
C ASN A 92 7.69 -27.63 -40.96
N THR A 93 7.28 -27.06 -42.08
CA THR A 93 6.93 -27.72 -43.34
C THR A 93 8.08 -27.46 -44.29
N ASP A 94 8.84 -28.49 -44.70
CA ASP A 94 9.83 -28.46 -45.79
C ASP A 94 9.94 -29.92 -46.31
N GLN A 95 9.26 -30.29 -47.41
CA GLN A 95 9.76 -30.40 -48.80
C GLN A 95 10.94 -31.36 -49.01
N GLU A 96 10.67 -32.52 -49.64
CA GLU A 96 11.53 -33.33 -50.52
C GLU A 96 10.55 -34.03 -51.51
N GLU A 97 10.34 -33.51 -52.72
CA GLU A 97 11.06 -33.78 -54.00
C GLU A 97 11.01 -35.25 -54.45
N GLU A 98 10.05 -35.58 -55.33
CA GLU A 98 10.25 -36.44 -56.52
C GLU A 98 9.22 -36.09 -57.62
#